data_AF-A0A1F6DDI6-F1
#
_entry.id   AF-A0A1F6DDI6-F1
#
_cell.length_a   1.000
_cell.length_b   1.000
_cell.length_c   1.000
_cell.angle_alpha   90.00
_cell.angle_beta   90.00
_cell.angle_gamma   90.00
#
_symmetry.space_group_name_H-M   'P 1'
#
loop_
_entity.id
_entity.type
_entity.pdbx_description
1 polymer ?
#
loop_
_entity_poly.entity_id
_entity_poly.type
_entity_poly.pdbx_seq_one_letter_code
_entity_poly.pdbx_strand_id
1 'polypeptide(L)'
;METGIKNSFIPHDVSRPSSEARAREGSVLDLAVLISIVLLVASGVLGVGVFLYQQYLSNNSASKINQLKDAKKQFSPDLIQMATRLDDRMRMADAILENHIAPSIFFHMLEKNTLDTVSFRSLEIQTGGEKEMIVKMNGIAESVNSVALQADLFSKGGIITSPIFSNINRQSGGVLFNFSGIVNTNAMRYAQSVAEGNPTSTLFPPDPSLPSLIVPVKQQ
;
A
#
# COMPACT_ATOMS: atom_id res chain seq x y z
N MET A 1 -130.82 -9.35 -39.06
CA MET A 1 -130.66 -9.01 -40.49
C MET A 1 -130.10 -7.60 -40.46
N GLU A 2 -128.90 -7.27 -40.92
CA GLU A 2 -128.28 -7.59 -42.21
C GLU A 2 -126.75 -7.62 -42.09
N THR A 3 -126.14 -8.51 -42.86
CA THR A 3 -124.71 -8.67 -43.10
C THR A 3 -124.37 -8.09 -44.48
N GLY A 4 -123.22 -7.43 -44.67
CA GLY A 4 -122.85 -6.94 -46.00
C GLY A 4 -121.47 -6.31 -46.21
N ILE A 5 -120.40 -7.11 -46.08
CA ILE A 5 -119.17 -7.16 -46.94
C ILE A 5 -118.33 -5.86 -47.10
N LYS A 6 -117.19 -5.74 -46.39
CA LYS A 6 -115.77 -5.98 -46.80
C LYS A 6 -115.27 -5.21 -48.03
N ASN A 7 -114.21 -4.40 -47.85
CA ASN A 7 -113.17 -4.27 -48.87
C ASN A 7 -111.78 -4.08 -48.24
N SER A 8 -110.87 -4.94 -48.70
CA SER A 8 -109.50 -5.16 -48.24
C SER A 8 -108.55 -4.09 -48.78
N PHE A 9 -107.81 -3.44 -47.88
CA PHE A 9 -106.62 -2.65 -48.23
C PHE A 9 -105.48 -2.99 -47.28
N ILE A 10 -104.78 -4.08 -47.60
CA ILE A 10 -103.41 -4.31 -47.13
C ILE A 10 -102.54 -4.41 -48.39
N PRO A 11 -101.64 -3.44 -48.63
CA PRO A 11 -100.47 -3.69 -49.46
C PRO A 11 -99.32 -4.19 -48.57
N HIS A 12 -98.79 -5.35 -48.97
CA HIS A 12 -97.56 -5.97 -48.47
C HIS A 12 -96.31 -5.14 -48.83
N ASP A 13 -95.26 -5.37 -48.06
CA ASP A 13 -93.89 -4.86 -48.21
C ASP A 13 -93.39 -4.75 -49.66
N VAL A 14 -92.76 -3.61 -49.97
CA VAL A 14 -91.81 -3.49 -51.08
C VAL A 14 -90.42 -3.22 -50.51
N SER A 15 -89.60 -4.26 -50.58
CA SER A 15 -88.17 -4.20 -50.32
C SER A 15 -87.40 -3.52 -51.46
N ARG A 16 -86.24 -2.94 -51.09
CA ARG A 16 -84.99 -2.70 -51.87
C ARG A 16 -84.77 -1.27 -52.40
N PRO A 17 -83.51 -0.89 -52.70
CA PRO A 17 -82.30 -1.02 -51.90
C PRO A 17 -81.53 0.32 -51.86
N SER A 18 -80.88 0.67 -50.76
CA SER A 18 -79.71 1.55 -50.81
C SER A 18 -78.74 1.14 -49.73
N SER A 19 -77.80 0.29 -50.14
CA SER A 19 -76.48 0.24 -49.55
C SER A 19 -75.82 1.61 -49.74
N GLU A 20 -76.21 2.59 -48.93
CA GLU A 20 -75.26 3.61 -48.52
C GLU A 20 -74.68 3.08 -47.21
N ALA A 21 -73.60 2.32 -47.36
CA ALA A 21 -72.58 2.30 -46.35
C ALA A 21 -72.21 3.78 -46.12
N ARG A 22 -72.89 4.43 -45.16
CA ARG A 22 -72.43 5.70 -44.62
C ARG A 22 -71.01 5.42 -44.18
N ALA A 23 -70.09 6.02 -44.93
CA ALA A 23 -68.67 5.90 -44.68
C ALA A 23 -68.45 6.12 -43.18
N ARG A 24 -67.69 5.20 -42.59
CA ARG A 24 -67.20 5.30 -41.21
C ARG A 24 -66.28 6.52 -41.09
N GLU A 25 -66.84 7.73 -41.13
CA GLU A 25 -66.08 8.95 -40.88
C GLU A 25 -65.87 9.19 -39.37
N GLY A 26 -66.60 8.44 -38.52
CA GLY A 26 -66.39 8.41 -37.08
C GLY A 26 -65.23 7.52 -36.60
N SER A 27 -64.67 6.63 -37.43
CA SER A 27 -63.67 5.67 -36.95
C SER A 27 -62.28 6.27 -36.75
N VAL A 28 -61.88 7.22 -37.60
CA VAL A 28 -60.54 7.86 -37.51
C VAL A 28 -60.51 8.97 -36.47
N LEU A 29 -61.63 9.70 -36.30
CA LEU A 29 -61.80 10.73 -35.29
C LEU A 29 -61.91 10.12 -33.88
N ASP A 30 -62.66 9.04 -33.71
CA ASP A 30 -62.78 8.34 -32.41
C ASP A 30 -61.46 7.69 -32.00
N LEU A 31 -60.73 7.10 -32.96
CA LEU A 31 -59.37 6.60 -32.72
C LEU A 31 -58.40 7.73 -32.34
N ALA A 32 -58.47 8.89 -33.01
CA ALA A 32 -57.63 10.04 -32.69
C ALA A 32 -57.93 10.60 -31.29
N VAL A 33 -59.21 10.72 -30.91
CA VAL A 33 -59.63 11.17 -29.57
C VAL A 33 -59.16 10.18 -28.50
N LEU A 34 -59.29 8.87 -28.73
CA LEU A 34 -58.79 7.84 -27.81
C LEU A 34 -57.27 7.96 -27.65
N ILE A 35 -56.53 8.09 -28.75
CA ILE A 35 -55.07 8.29 -28.70
C ILE A 35 -54.72 9.55 -27.93
N SER A 36 -55.41 10.67 -28.14
CA SER A 36 -55.18 11.91 -27.40
C SER A 36 -55.45 11.77 -25.90
N ILE A 37 -56.52 11.08 -25.50
CA ILE A 37 -56.81 10.81 -24.08
C ILE A 37 -55.72 9.93 -23.47
N VAL A 38 -55.29 8.87 -24.17
CA VAL A 38 -54.20 8.00 -23.71
C VAL A 38 -52.90 8.78 -23.56
N LEU A 39 -52.55 9.63 -24.54
CA LEU A 39 -51.37 10.48 -24.47
C LEU A 39 -51.45 11.51 -23.35
N LEU A 40 -52.63 12.09 -23.10
CA LEU A 40 -52.86 13.03 -22.00
C LEU A 40 -52.64 12.34 -20.64
N VAL A 41 -53.22 11.16 -20.45
CA VAL A 41 -53.06 10.36 -19.22
C VAL A 41 -51.61 9.91 -19.06
N ALA A 42 -50.98 9.41 -20.13
CA ALA A 42 -49.58 9.00 -20.11
C ALA A 42 -48.65 10.16 -19.74
N SER A 43 -48.88 11.35 -20.31
CA SER A 43 -48.12 12.56 -19.97
C SER A 43 -48.29 12.95 -18.49
N GLY A 44 -49.52 12.90 -17.98
CA GLY A 44 -49.81 13.15 -16.56
C GLY A 44 -49.09 12.18 -15.62
N VAL A 45 -49.16 10.87 -15.91
CA VAL A 45 -48.47 9.82 -15.14
C VAL A 45 -46.96 9.99 -15.19
N LEU A 46 -46.39 10.27 -16.37
CA LEU A 46 -44.96 10.53 -16.53
C LEU A 46 -44.52 11.77 -15.75
N GLY A 47 -45.29 12.85 -15.76
CA GLY A 47 -45.01 14.06 -14.97
C GLY A 47 -44.95 13.77 -13.47
N VAL A 48 -45.93 13.03 -12.94
CA VAL A 48 -45.93 12.59 -11.54
C VAL A 48 -44.75 11.66 -11.25
N GLY A 49 -44.45 10.72 -12.16
CA GLY A 49 -43.33 9.79 -12.03
C GLY A 49 -41.97 10.51 -11.95
N VAL A 50 -41.74 11.51 -12.79
CA VAL A 50 -40.50 12.32 -12.76
C VAL A 50 -40.38 13.09 -11.45
N PHE A 51 -41.48 13.67 -10.94
CA PHE A 51 -41.47 14.40 -9.67
C PHE A 51 -41.13 13.49 -8.47
N LEU A 52 -41.75 12.31 -8.39
CA LEU A 52 -41.46 11.32 -7.35
C LEU A 52 -40.03 10.79 -7.45
N TYR A 53 -39.54 10.55 -8.68
CA TYR A 53 -38.17 10.12 -8.90
C TYR A 53 -37.14 11.17 -8.49
N GLN A 54 -37.40 12.45 -8.77
CA GLN A 54 -36.55 13.55 -8.33
C GLN A 54 -36.46 13.61 -6.80
N GLN A 55 -37.59 13.45 -6.09
CA GLN A 55 -37.60 13.41 -4.63
C GLN A 55 -36.82 12.21 -4.09
N TYR A 56 -36.99 11.03 -4.69
CA TYR A 56 -36.23 9.83 -4.33
C TYR A 56 -34.73 10.03 -4.53
N LEU A 57 -34.31 10.62 -5.66
CA LEU A 57 -32.90 10.84 -5.97
C LEU A 57 -32.26 11.85 -5.01
N SER A 58 -33.00 12.91 -4.66
CA SER A 58 -32.58 13.90 -3.65
C SER A 58 -32.36 13.24 -2.28
N ASN A 59 -33.34 12.45 -1.82
CA ASN A 59 -33.26 11.75 -0.54
C ASN A 59 -32.12 10.72 -0.51
N ASN A 60 -31.89 10.00 -1.61
CA ASN A 60 -30.76 9.08 -1.71
C ASN A 60 -29.42 9.80 -1.66
N SER A 61 -29.28 10.91 -2.38
CA SER A 61 -28.05 11.70 -2.37
C SER A 61 -27.74 12.21 -0.96
N ALA A 62 -28.74 12.75 -0.27
CA ALA A 62 -28.60 13.17 1.13
C ALA A 62 -28.24 12.02 2.08
N SER A 63 -28.87 10.86 1.92
CA SER A 63 -28.58 9.65 2.70
C SER A 63 -27.14 9.16 2.48
N LYS A 64 -26.67 9.13 1.23
CA LYS A 64 -25.28 8.73 0.90
C LYS A 64 -24.26 9.71 1.46
N ILE A 65 -24.54 11.02 1.43
CA ILE A 65 -23.68 12.04 2.06
C ILE A 65 -23.59 11.84 3.58
N ASN A 66 -24.71 11.55 4.24
CA ASN A 66 -24.72 11.28 5.68
C ASN A 66 -23.97 10.00 6.04
N GLN A 67 -24.17 8.92 5.28
CA GLN A 67 -23.42 7.66 5.46
C GLN A 67 -21.91 7.89 5.34
N LEU A 68 -21.47 8.70 4.36
CA LEU A 68 -20.06 9.05 4.20
C LEU A 68 -19.55 9.90 5.38
N LYS A 69 -20.35 10.85 5.86
CA LYS A 69 -20.00 11.69 7.01
C LYS A 69 -19.86 10.86 8.29
N ASP A 70 -20.76 9.91 8.52
CA ASP A 70 -20.73 9.06 9.70
C ASP A 70 -19.59 8.03 9.62
N ALA A 71 -19.34 7.44 8.45
CA ALA A 71 -18.14 6.63 8.21
C ALA A 71 -16.85 7.46 8.43
N LYS A 72 -16.82 8.71 7.98
CA LYS A 72 -15.69 9.62 8.22
C LYS A 72 -15.53 9.99 9.70
N LYS A 73 -16.60 10.06 10.50
CA LYS A 73 -16.49 10.25 11.96
C LYS A 73 -15.89 9.02 12.65
N GLN A 74 -16.17 7.82 12.15
CA GLN A 74 -15.55 6.59 12.66
C GLN A 74 -14.03 6.62 12.43
N PHE A 75 -13.56 7.19 11.31
CA PHE A 75 -12.15 7.55 11.10
C PHE A 75 -11.85 8.92 11.71
N SER A 76 -11.71 8.97 13.02
CA SER A 76 -11.37 10.20 13.73
C SER A 76 -10.10 10.85 13.13
N PRO A 77 -10.11 12.16 12.82
CA PRO A 77 -8.95 12.86 12.26
C PRO A 77 -7.69 12.68 13.13
N ASP A 78 -7.88 12.54 14.44
CA ASP A 78 -6.82 12.28 15.41
C ASP A 78 -6.11 10.93 15.18
N LEU A 79 -6.85 9.88 14.76
CA LEU A 79 -6.27 8.57 14.45
C LEU A 79 -5.40 8.65 13.19
N ILE A 80 -5.88 9.35 12.16
CA ILE A 80 -5.12 9.56 10.92
C ILE A 80 -3.83 10.31 11.24
N GLN A 81 -3.92 11.41 12.00
CA GLN A 81 -2.75 12.18 12.40
C GLN A 81 -1.77 11.36 13.24
N MET A 82 -2.27 10.52 14.15
CA MET A 82 -1.44 9.63 14.95
C MET A 82 -0.72 8.59 14.08
N ALA A 83 -1.44 7.94 13.16
CA ALA A 83 -0.88 6.95 12.25
C ALA A 83 0.18 7.56 11.33
N THR A 84 -0.07 8.76 10.77
CA THR A 84 0.91 9.48 9.96
C THR A 84 2.16 9.83 10.78
N ARG A 85 2.00 10.40 11.98
CA ARG A 85 3.14 10.73 12.85
C ARG A 85 3.95 9.50 13.24
N LEU A 86 3.30 8.36 13.42
CA LEU A 86 3.99 7.10 13.70
C LEU A 86 4.76 6.61 12.48
N ASP A 87 4.16 6.62 11.28
CA ASP A 87 4.83 6.26 10.02
C ASP A 87 6.06 7.15 9.79
N ASP A 88 5.93 8.47 9.97
CA ASP A 88 7.03 9.41 9.86
C ASP A 88 8.17 9.06 10.82
N ARG A 89 7.84 8.77 12.09
CA ARG A 89 8.83 8.37 13.10
C ARG A 89 9.52 7.06 12.75
N MET A 90 8.78 6.08 12.24
CA MET A 90 9.34 4.79 11.83
C MET A 90 10.28 4.97 10.63
N ARG A 91 9.89 5.74 9.61
CA ARG A 91 10.76 6.06 8.46
C ARG A 91 12.03 6.79 8.86
N MET A 92 11.91 7.76 9.77
CA MET A 92 13.07 8.47 10.29
C MET A 92 13.98 7.55 11.09
N ALA A 93 13.42 6.67 11.94
CA ALA A 93 14.20 5.70 12.69
C ALA A 93 14.95 4.75 11.74
N ASP A 94 14.29 4.26 10.68
CA ASP A 94 14.89 3.39 9.68
C ASP A 94 16.05 4.09 8.95
N ALA A 95 15.83 5.32 8.48
CA ALA A 95 16.86 6.10 7.80
C ALA A 95 18.07 6.41 8.70
N ILE A 96 17.86 6.63 10.01
CA ILE A 96 18.95 6.80 10.98
C ILE A 96 19.70 5.48 11.15
N LEU A 97 18.99 4.36 11.27
CA LEU A 97 19.56 3.06 11.56
C LEU A 97 20.34 2.47 10.37
N GLU A 98 19.87 2.68 9.14
CA GLU A 98 20.57 2.32 7.89
C GLU A 98 21.89 3.08 7.73
N ASN A 99 21.95 4.32 8.23
CA ASN A 99 23.12 5.17 8.17
C ASN A 99 23.97 5.14 9.45
N HIS A 100 23.53 4.42 10.47
CA HIS A 100 24.26 4.33 11.72
C HIS A 100 25.52 3.47 11.53
N ILE A 101 26.68 4.07 11.79
CA ILE A 101 27.95 3.34 11.85
C ILE A 101 28.00 2.62 13.19
N ALA A 102 28.15 1.30 13.17
CA ALA A 102 28.24 0.46 14.35
C ALA A 102 29.72 0.16 14.67
N PRO A 103 30.32 0.79 15.70
CA PRO A 103 31.72 0.55 16.05
C PRO A 103 31.98 -0.88 16.52
N SER A 104 30.95 -1.60 16.97
CA SER A 104 31.05 -3.01 17.38
C SER A 104 31.59 -3.92 16.26
N ILE A 105 31.21 -3.67 15.01
CA ILE A 105 31.71 -4.42 13.85
C ILE A 105 33.22 -4.25 13.71
N PHE A 106 33.71 -3.02 13.91
CA PHE A 106 35.14 -2.73 13.88
C PHE A 106 35.88 -3.48 15.01
N PHE A 107 35.33 -3.51 16.22
CA PHE A 107 35.94 -4.24 17.33
C PHE A 107 35.96 -5.76 17.10
N HIS A 108 34.88 -6.35 16.59
CA HIS A 108 34.87 -7.78 16.24
C HIS A 108 35.85 -8.12 15.14
N MET A 109 36.01 -7.25 14.14
CA MET A 109 37.04 -7.39 13.12
C MET A 109 38.44 -7.35 13.75
N LEU A 110 38.69 -6.39 14.64
CA LEU A 110 39.98 -6.26 15.31
C LEU A 110 40.27 -7.49 16.18
N GLU A 111 39.29 -7.97 16.93
CA GLU A 111 39.37 -9.18 17.74
C GLU A 111 39.73 -10.42 16.89
N LYS A 112 39.05 -10.60 15.75
CA LYS A 112 39.27 -11.76 14.87
C LYS A 112 40.60 -11.72 14.12
N ASN A 113 41.08 -10.53 13.75
CA ASN A 113 42.22 -10.35 12.86
C ASN A 113 43.51 -9.90 13.57
N THR A 114 43.47 -9.66 14.88
CA THR A 114 44.67 -9.35 15.67
C THR A 114 45.34 -10.63 16.13
N LEU A 115 46.65 -10.73 15.93
CA LEU A 115 47.45 -11.84 16.41
C LEU A 115 47.61 -11.81 17.93
N ASP A 116 47.67 -12.98 18.57
CA ASP A 116 47.94 -13.09 20.02
C ASP A 116 49.27 -12.43 20.45
N THR A 117 50.22 -12.31 19.51
CA THR A 117 51.53 -11.66 19.73
C THR A 117 51.50 -10.14 19.59
N VAL A 118 50.32 -9.54 19.37
CA VAL A 118 50.11 -8.11 19.17
C VAL A 118 49.00 -7.60 20.07
N SER A 119 49.24 -6.48 20.75
CA SER A 119 48.26 -5.84 21.62
C SER A 119 48.15 -4.35 21.30
N PHE A 120 46.93 -3.89 21.04
CA PHE A 120 46.62 -2.47 20.86
C PHE A 120 46.26 -1.83 22.21
N ARG A 121 46.82 -0.66 22.49
CA ARG A 121 46.66 0.07 23.77
C ARG A 121 45.82 1.33 23.65
N SER A 122 45.77 1.91 22.47
CA SER A 122 44.97 3.10 22.21
C SER A 122 44.26 2.98 20.89
N LEU A 123 43.08 3.59 20.82
CA LEU A 123 42.28 3.71 19.61
C LEU A 123 41.83 5.16 19.48
N GLU A 124 42.17 5.76 18.35
CA GLU A 124 41.69 7.07 17.95
C GLU A 124 41.00 6.92 16.60
N ILE A 125 39.76 7.41 16.55
CA ILE A 125 38.92 7.37 15.35
C ILE A 125 38.65 8.80 14.94
N GLN A 126 38.99 9.12 13.69
CA GLN A 126 38.73 10.42 13.08
C GLN A 126 37.81 10.20 11.86
N THR A 127 36.69 10.91 11.81
CA THR A 127 35.79 10.89 10.65
C THR A 127 36.38 11.77 9.55
N GLY A 128 36.94 11.15 8.51
CA GLY A 128 37.62 11.83 7.39
C GLY A 128 36.68 12.32 6.29
N GLY A 129 35.38 12.17 6.45
CA GLY A 129 34.33 12.49 5.48
C GLY A 129 33.16 11.50 5.61
N GLU A 130 32.19 11.54 4.69
CA GLU A 130 31.01 10.64 4.76
C GLU A 130 31.34 9.15 4.57
N LYS A 131 32.44 8.81 3.87
CA LYS A 131 32.73 7.43 3.43
C LYS A 131 34.03 6.84 3.95
N GLU A 132 34.88 7.64 4.58
CA GLU A 132 36.22 7.23 5.02
C GLU A 132 36.43 7.58 6.49
N MET A 133 36.85 6.58 7.26
CA MET A 133 37.19 6.72 8.68
C MET A 133 38.68 6.46 8.85
N ILE A 134 39.40 7.43 9.41
CA ILE A 134 40.83 7.28 9.70
C ILE A 134 40.94 6.70 11.11
N VAL A 135 41.65 5.58 11.22
CA VAL A 135 41.90 4.90 12.49
C VAL A 135 43.38 5.00 12.80
N LYS A 136 43.71 5.47 14.01
CA LYS A 136 45.06 5.51 14.54
C LYS A 136 45.10 4.70 15.83
N MET A 137 46.09 3.83 15.96
CA MET A 137 46.27 3.00 17.15
C MET A 137 47.75 2.94 17.54
N ASN A 138 48.01 2.77 18.82
CA ASN A 138 49.35 2.45 19.31
C ASN A 138 49.31 1.05 19.90
N GLY A 139 50.35 0.25 19.65
CA GLY A 139 50.41 -1.13 20.09
C GLY A 139 51.79 -1.59 20.50
N ILE A 140 51.82 -2.76 21.12
CA ILE A 140 53.04 -3.50 21.46
C ILE A 140 52.93 -4.88 20.84
N ALA A 141 53.99 -5.30 20.16
CA ALA A 141 54.14 -6.65 19.65
C ALA A 141 55.29 -7.38 20.33
N GLU A 142 55.27 -8.71 20.34
CA GLU A 142 56.39 -9.50 20.89
C GLU A 142 57.69 -9.30 20.10
N SER A 143 57.58 -9.18 18.77
CA SER A 143 58.74 -9.05 17.88
C SER A 143 58.45 -8.16 16.67
N VAL A 144 59.50 -7.74 15.96
CA VAL A 144 59.36 -6.99 14.69
C VAL A 144 58.67 -7.87 13.63
N ASN A 145 58.88 -9.19 13.67
CA ASN A 145 58.23 -10.14 12.78
C ASN A 145 56.71 -10.18 13.02
N SER A 146 56.28 -10.09 14.28
CA SER A 146 54.86 -10.01 14.63
C SER A 146 54.19 -8.76 14.06
N VAL A 147 54.89 -7.61 14.08
CA VAL A 147 54.42 -6.36 13.45
C VAL A 147 54.28 -6.54 11.93
N ALA A 148 55.30 -7.11 11.28
CA ALA A 148 55.28 -7.34 9.84
C ALA A 148 54.15 -8.30 9.42
N LEU A 149 53.94 -9.38 10.18
CA LEU A 149 52.87 -10.34 9.93
C LEU A 149 51.49 -9.71 10.12
N GLN A 150 51.30 -8.92 11.19
CA GLN A 150 50.04 -8.19 11.42
C GLN A 150 49.74 -7.22 10.27
N ALA A 151 50.75 -6.54 9.74
CA ALA A 151 50.61 -5.63 8.60
C ALA A 151 50.17 -6.35 7.33
N ASP A 152 50.72 -7.54 7.06
CA ASP A 152 50.32 -8.38 5.93
C ASP A 152 48.86 -8.86 6.07
N LEU A 153 48.45 -9.30 7.26
CA LEU A 153 47.07 -9.73 7.52
C LEU A 153 46.05 -8.59 7.34
N PHE A 154 46.35 -7.41 7.86
CA PHE A 154 45.48 -6.24 7.69
C PHE A 154 45.40 -5.76 6.24
N SER A 155 46.47 -5.94 5.46
CA SER A 155 46.48 -5.61 4.03
C SER A 155 45.61 -6.57 3.20
N LYS A 156 45.47 -7.83 3.63
CA LYS A 156 44.67 -8.87 2.94
C LYS A 156 43.19 -8.86 3.31
N GLY A 157 42.84 -8.36 4.50
CA GLY A 157 41.47 -8.42 5.04
C GLY A 157 40.44 -7.54 4.34
N GLY A 158 40.84 -6.63 3.44
CA GLY A 158 39.93 -5.81 2.61
C GLY A 158 39.14 -4.72 3.36
N ILE A 159 39.05 -4.79 4.69
CA ILE A 159 38.32 -3.84 5.55
C ILE A 159 39.15 -2.58 5.81
N ILE A 160 40.47 -2.75 5.98
CA ILE A 160 41.43 -1.66 6.18
C ILE A 160 42.13 -1.40 4.86
N THR A 161 41.95 -0.20 4.32
CA THR A 161 42.67 0.30 3.15
C THR A 161 43.90 1.07 3.61
N SER A 162 45.04 0.82 2.95
CA SER A 162 46.32 1.50 3.23
C SER A 162 46.77 1.43 4.71
N PRO A 163 46.96 0.21 5.28
CA PRO A 163 47.52 0.08 6.62
C PRO A 163 48.98 0.54 6.65
N ILE A 164 49.30 1.45 7.56
CA ILE A 164 50.65 2.00 7.77
C ILE A 164 51.08 1.72 9.19
N PHE A 165 52.17 0.94 9.33
CA PHE A 165 52.86 0.72 10.60
C PHE A 165 54.12 1.60 10.63
N SER A 166 54.28 2.37 11.69
CA SER A 166 55.33 3.39 11.86
C SER A 166 55.86 3.42 13.28
N ASN A 167 56.92 4.19 13.53
CA ASN A 167 57.53 4.37 14.85
C ASN A 167 57.87 3.04 15.55
N ILE A 168 58.39 2.07 14.79
CA ILE A 168 58.75 0.75 15.30
C ILE A 168 59.98 0.88 16.20
N ASN A 169 59.81 0.63 17.50
CA ASN A 169 60.86 0.80 18.50
C ASN A 169 60.92 -0.41 19.44
N ARG A 170 62.08 -1.06 19.53
CA ARG A 170 62.29 -2.21 20.42
C ARG A 170 62.62 -1.76 21.84
N GLN A 171 61.87 -2.27 22.81
CA GLN A 171 62.06 -2.06 24.24
C GLN A 171 62.12 -3.40 25.00
N SER A 172 62.42 -3.34 26.30
CA SER A 172 62.56 -4.54 27.16
C SER A 172 61.29 -5.39 27.26
N GLY A 173 60.12 -4.81 26.99
CA GLY A 173 58.82 -5.48 27.03
C GLY A 173 58.20 -5.79 25.66
N GLY A 174 58.95 -5.67 24.56
CA GLY A 174 58.48 -5.92 23.20
C GLY A 174 58.81 -4.79 22.23
N VAL A 175 58.10 -4.75 21.10
CA VAL A 175 58.25 -3.76 20.04
C VAL A 175 57.04 -2.84 20.03
N LEU A 176 57.24 -1.57 20.38
CA LEU A 176 56.22 -0.54 20.23
C LEU A 176 56.07 -0.18 18.75
N PHE A 177 54.84 0.10 18.34
CA PHE A 177 54.54 0.58 17.00
C PHE A 177 53.29 1.46 17.00
N ASN A 178 53.21 2.31 15.99
CA ASN A 178 52.02 3.11 15.69
C ASN A 178 51.39 2.58 14.42
N PHE A 179 50.08 2.43 14.43
CA PHE A 179 49.27 2.03 13.29
C PHE A 179 48.40 3.20 12.84
N SER A 180 48.29 3.40 11.53
CA SER A 180 47.35 4.30 10.89
C SER A 180 46.75 3.62 9.66
N GLY A 181 45.43 3.69 9.49
CA GLY A 181 44.76 3.12 8.32
C GLY A 181 43.43 3.78 8.03
N ILE A 182 42.91 3.56 6.83
CA ILE A 182 41.59 4.05 6.40
C ILE A 182 40.63 2.87 6.42
N VAL A 183 39.48 3.03 7.05
CA VAL A 183 38.42 2.02 7.12
C VAL A 183 37.22 2.50 6.30
N ASN A 184 36.67 1.60 5.49
CA ASN A 184 35.47 1.88 4.70
C ASN A 184 34.23 1.83 5.62
N THR A 185 33.57 2.97 5.79
CA THR A 185 32.41 3.08 6.71
C THR A 185 31.19 2.30 6.23
N ASN A 186 31.10 1.96 4.95
CA ASN A 186 29.98 1.18 4.43
C ASN A 186 29.95 -0.25 4.96
N ALA A 187 31.12 -0.86 5.17
CA ALA A 187 31.26 -2.19 5.76
C ALA A 187 30.95 -2.22 7.27
N MET A 188 30.81 -1.05 7.90
CA MET A 188 30.56 -0.89 9.33
C MET A 188 29.14 -0.39 9.63
N ARG A 189 28.23 -0.43 8.64
CA ARG A 189 26.84 -0.01 8.85
C ARG A 189 26.10 -1.02 9.71
N TYR A 190 25.30 -0.53 10.65
CA TYR A 190 24.51 -1.36 11.54
C TYR A 190 23.60 -2.35 10.77
N ALA A 191 22.98 -1.89 9.67
CA ALA A 191 22.17 -2.74 8.80
C ALA A 191 22.92 -4.00 8.30
N GLN A 192 24.23 -3.90 8.05
CA GLN A 192 25.03 -5.07 7.65
C GLN A 192 25.21 -6.05 8.80
N SER A 193 25.45 -5.58 10.03
CA SER A 193 25.55 -6.48 11.19
C SER A 193 24.25 -7.21 11.51
N VAL A 194 23.09 -6.59 11.29
CA VAL A 194 21.78 -7.26 11.48
C VAL A 194 21.53 -8.29 10.37
N ALA A 195 21.95 -8.00 9.14
CA ALA A 195 21.85 -8.97 8.04
C ALA A 195 22.72 -10.21 8.28
N GLU A 196 23.94 -10.03 8.77
CA GLU A 196 24.87 -11.12 9.11
C GLU A 196 24.48 -11.85 10.41
N GLY A 197 23.89 -11.13 11.35
CA GLY A 197 23.44 -11.62 12.66
C GLY A 197 22.03 -12.20 12.68
N ASN A 198 21.46 -12.61 11.55
CA ASN A 198 20.16 -13.28 11.46
C ASN A 198 20.32 -14.82 11.37
N PRO A 199 20.57 -15.55 12.48
CA PRO A 199 20.01 -16.88 12.63
C PRO A 199 18.53 -16.68 12.92
N THR A 200 17.70 -16.62 11.86
CA THR A 200 16.25 -16.85 11.90
C THR A 200 15.57 -16.40 13.21
N SER A 201 15.52 -15.09 13.45
CA SER A 201 14.76 -14.54 14.58
C SER A 201 13.27 -14.80 14.34
N THR A 202 12.79 -15.95 14.82
CA THR A 202 11.38 -16.28 15.02
C THR A 202 10.86 -15.40 16.15
N LEU A 203 10.71 -14.10 15.89
CA LEU A 203 10.20 -13.11 16.84
C LEU A 203 8.69 -13.26 17.13
N PHE A 204 8.05 -14.27 16.57
CA PHE A 204 6.73 -14.72 16.97
C PHE A 204 6.75 -16.24 17.08
N PRO A 205 6.61 -16.84 18.27
CA PRO A 205 6.14 -18.21 18.33
C PRO A 205 4.80 -18.26 17.56
N PRO A 206 4.55 -19.27 16.70
CA PRO A 206 3.24 -19.43 16.10
C PRO A 206 2.23 -19.52 17.24
N ASP A 207 1.33 -18.54 17.32
CA ASP A 207 0.25 -18.54 18.31
C ASP A 207 -0.55 -19.84 18.12
N PRO A 208 -0.53 -20.76 19.11
CA PRO A 208 -1.22 -22.05 18.99
C PRO A 208 -2.76 -21.90 19.00
N SER A 209 -3.29 -20.70 19.25
CA SER A 209 -4.72 -20.43 19.29
C SER A 209 -5.31 -19.95 17.95
N LEU A 210 -4.47 -19.68 16.94
CA LEU A 210 -4.95 -19.31 15.62
C LEU A 210 -5.11 -20.57 14.75
N PRO A 211 -6.33 -20.93 14.30
CA PRO A 211 -6.49 -21.98 13.30
C PRO A 211 -5.72 -21.57 12.04
N SER A 212 -4.86 -22.47 11.56
CA SER A 212 -4.15 -22.30 10.30
C SER A 212 -5.17 -22.10 9.17
N LEU A 213 -5.31 -20.87 8.69
CA LEU A 213 -6.01 -20.55 7.44
C LEU A 213 -5.14 -21.00 6.27
N ILE A 214 -5.00 -22.32 6.13
CA ILE A 214 -4.57 -22.95 4.89
C ILE A 214 -5.83 -22.97 4.02
N VAL A 215 -6.04 -21.89 3.26
CA VAL A 215 -6.96 -21.93 2.12
C VAL A 215 -6.18 -22.61 0.99
N PRO A 216 -6.53 -23.83 0.57
CA PRO A 216 -5.93 -24.39 -0.64
C PRO A 216 -6.41 -23.55 -1.83
N VAL A 217 -5.49 -22.81 -2.44
CA VAL A 217 -5.68 -22.25 -3.78
C VAL A 217 -5.87 -23.43 -4.71
N LYS A 218 -7.13 -23.69 -5.07
CA LYS A 218 -7.48 -24.62 -6.14
C LYS A 218 -7.07 -23.93 -7.44
N GLN A 219 -5.96 -24.38 -8.05
CA GLN A 219 -5.65 -24.00 -9.43
C GLN A 219 -6.77 -24.55 -10.33
N GLN A 220 -7.45 -23.64 -11.02
CA GLN A 220 -8.25 -23.90 -12.20
C GLN A 220 -7.83 -22.90 -13.27
#